data_AF-A0A2M7T5U1-F1
#
_entry.id   AF-A0A2M7T5U1-F1
#
_cell.length_a   1.000
_cell.length_b   1.000
_cell.length_c   1.000
_cell.angle_alpha   90.00
_cell.angle_beta   90.00
_cell.angle_gamma   90.00
#
_symmetry.space_group_name_H-M   'P 1'
#
loop_
_entity.id
_entity.type
_entity.pdbx_description
1 polymer ?
#
loop_
_entity_poly.entity_id
_entity_poly.type
_entity_poly.pdbx_seq_one_letter_code
_entity_poly.pdbx_strand_id
1 'polypeptide(L)' 'MDVHSDARVEMIAKIFKTLSDTNRLRIIKALTMNCQSVSAIVKATEMSQPLVSHHLSVLRKTGLARAERHGAYTYY' A
#
# COMPACT_ATOMS: atom_id res chain seq x y z
N MET A 1 1.15 -9.88 34.25
CA MET A 1 1.55 -10.11 32.85
C MET A 1 1.06 -8.94 32.04
N ASP A 2 1.98 -8.21 31.42
CA ASP A 2 1.73 -6.92 30.80
C ASP A 2 0.95 -7.08 29.49
N VAL A 3 -0.36 -6.84 29.54
CA VAL A 3 -1.30 -7.00 28.42
C VAL A 3 -1.05 -6.00 27.28
N HIS A 4 -0.15 -5.03 27.46
CA HIS A 4 0.24 -4.07 26.42
C HIS A 4 1.30 -4.62 25.45
N SER A 5 1.92 -5.77 25.77
CA SER A 5 2.90 -6.44 24.92
C SER A 5 2.31 -6.99 23.62
N ASP A 6 1.08 -7.50 23.63
CA ASP A 6 0.53 -8.25 22.49
C ASP A 6 -0.02 -7.35 21.38
N ALA A 7 -0.73 -6.27 21.70
CA ALA A 7 -1.35 -5.40 20.69
C ALA A 7 -0.33 -4.77 19.73
N ARG A 8 0.86 -4.42 20.24
CA ARG A 8 1.98 -3.92 19.42
C ARG A 8 2.53 -5.01 18.50
N VAL A 9 2.69 -6.22 19.01
CA VAL A 9 3.17 -7.38 18.24
C VAL A 9 2.15 -7.74 17.15
N GLU A 10 0.85 -7.75 17.45
CA GLU A 10 -0.22 -7.97 16.49
C GLU A 10 -0.24 -6.91 15.38
N MET A 11 -0.05 -5.64 15.74
CA MET A 11 0.07 -4.54 14.77
C MET A 11 1.27 -4.76 13.83
N ILE A 12 2.43 -5.09 14.39
CA ILE A 12 3.65 -5.39 13.63
C ILE A 12 3.43 -6.59 12.71
N ALA A 13 2.83 -7.67 13.22
CA ALA A 13 2.50 -8.86 12.44
C ALA A 13 1.55 -8.55 11.27
N LYS A 14 0.57 -7.66 11.48
CA LYS A 14 -0.33 -7.18 10.43
C LYS A 14 0.41 -6.39 9.34
N ILE A 15 1.36 -5.55 9.72
CA ILE A 15 2.22 -4.83 8.76
C ILE A 15 3.06 -5.84 7.96
N PHE A 16 3.74 -6.78 8.63
CA PHE A 16 4.54 -7.80 7.92
C PHE A 16 3.72 -8.69 7.00
N LYS A 17 2.53 -9.12 7.43
CA LYS A 17 1.59 -9.85 6.56
C LYS A 17 1.15 -9.03 5.35
N THR A 18 1.07 -7.71 5.50
CA THR A 18 0.80 -6.83 4.36
C THR A 18 2.03 -6.74 3.45
N LEU A 19 3.23 -6.64 4.00
CA LEU A 19 4.47 -6.57 3.22
C LEU A 19 4.88 -7.92 2.59
N SER A 20 4.33 -9.05 3.00
CA SER A 20 4.69 -10.39 2.50
C SER A 20 4.15 -10.73 1.10
N ASP A 21 3.71 -9.74 0.33
CA ASP A 21 3.15 -9.91 -1.01
C ASP A 21 3.95 -9.09 -2.02
N THR A 22 4.45 -9.78 -3.03
CA THR A 22 5.38 -9.22 -4.00
C THR A 22 4.74 -8.13 -4.87
N ASN A 23 3.44 -8.20 -5.16
CA ASN A 23 2.75 -7.16 -5.90
C ASN A 23 2.61 -5.88 -5.06
N ARG A 24 2.30 -6.00 -3.77
CA ARG A 24 2.31 -4.86 -2.85
C ARG A 24 3.70 -4.25 -2.70
N LEU A 25 4.75 -5.06 -2.63
CA LEU A 25 6.12 -4.56 -2.61
C LEU A 25 6.52 -3.83 -3.91
N ARG A 26 6.05 -4.32 -5.08
CA ARG A 26 6.25 -3.63 -6.37
C ARG A 26 5.58 -2.25 -6.38
N ILE A 27 4.36 -2.16 -5.86
CA ILE A 27 3.65 -0.87 -5.73
C ILE A 27 4.38 0.07 -4.78
N ILE A 28 4.78 -0.41 -3.60
CA ILE A 28 5.57 0.38 -2.63
C ILE A 28 6.84 0.90 -3.30
N LYS A 29 7.59 0.02 -3.99
CA LYS A 29 8.78 0.41 -4.75
C LYS A 29 8.49 1.51 -5.76
N ALA A 30 7.40 1.42 -6.52
CA ALA A 30 7.00 2.46 -7.48
C ALA A 30 6.72 3.82 -6.81
N LEU A 31 6.21 3.80 -5.58
CA LEU A 31 5.90 5.00 -4.78
C LEU A 31 7.10 5.58 -4.02
N THR A 32 8.23 4.85 -3.90
CA THR A 32 9.42 5.35 -3.18
C THR A 32 10.06 6.57 -3.83
N MET A 33 9.90 6.74 -5.14
CA MET A 33 10.55 7.82 -5.88
C MET A 33 9.71 9.10 -5.85
N ASN A 34 8.40 8.99 -6.13
CA ASN A 34 7.49 10.13 -6.26
C ASN A 34 6.05 9.68 -5.95
N CYS A 35 5.16 10.63 -5.64
CA CYS A 35 3.73 10.36 -5.70
C CYS A 35 3.32 9.99 -7.15
N GLN A 36 2.44 9.01 -7.30
CA GLN A 36 2.04 8.47 -8.62
C GLN A 36 0.51 8.37 -8.72
N SER A 37 -0.01 8.61 -9.93
CA SER A 37 -1.40 8.28 -10.23
C SER A 37 -1.59 6.76 -10.33
N VAL A 38 -2.83 6.28 -10.19
CA VAL A 38 -3.15 4.86 -10.35
C VAL A 38 -2.71 4.32 -11.72
N SER A 39 -2.87 5.11 -12.79
CA SER A 39 -2.45 4.72 -14.15
C SER A 39 -0.93 4.61 -14.29
N ALA A 40 -0.17 5.47 -13.62
CA ALA A 40 1.29 5.38 -13.62
C ALA A 40 1.77 4.14 -12.85
N ILE A 41 1.13 3.79 -11.73
CA ILE A 41 1.42 2.57 -10.97
C ILE A 41 1.10 1.31 -11.79
N VAL A 42 -0.04 1.29 -12.49
CA VAL A 42 -0.39 0.22 -13.45
C VAL A 42 0.73 0.03 -14.47
N LYS A 43 1.21 1.11 -15.09
CA LYS A 43 2.31 1.04 -16.06
C LYS A 43 3.62 0.55 -15.42
N ALA A 44 3.98 1.04 -14.24
CA ALA A 44 5.23 0.70 -13.57
C ALA A 44 5.29 -0.77 -13.09
N THR A 45 4.13 -1.37 -12.83
CA THR A 45 4.02 -2.71 -12.26
C THR A 45 3.55 -3.77 -13.24
N GLU A 46 3.09 -3.37 -14.42
CA GLU A 46 2.50 -4.24 -15.45
C GLU A 46 1.28 -5.05 -14.96
N MET A 47 0.64 -4.58 -13.88
CA MET A 47 -0.56 -5.20 -13.31
C MET A 47 -1.83 -4.57 -13.88
N SER A 48 -2.94 -5.32 -13.82
CA SER A 48 -4.25 -4.76 -14.18
C SER A 48 -4.68 -3.67 -13.19
N GLN A 49 -5.43 -2.68 -13.67
CA GLN A 49 -5.95 -1.60 -12.82
C GLN A 49 -6.82 -2.09 -11.65
N PRO A 50 -7.71 -3.09 -11.81
CA PRO A 50 -8.44 -3.67 -10.67
C PRO A 50 -7.52 -4.24 -9.60
N LEU A 51 -6.45 -4.94 -10.01
CA LEU A 51 -5.48 -5.54 -9.09
C LEU A 51 -4.67 -4.47 -8.35
N VAL A 52 -4.19 -3.44 -9.05
CA VAL A 52 -3.53 -2.29 -8.44
C VAL A 52 -4.44 -1.60 -7.43
N SER A 53 -5.70 -1.37 -7.78
CA SER A 53 -6.68 -0.71 -6.89
C SER A 53 -6.94 -1.55 -5.64
N HIS A 54 -7.04 -2.87 -5.79
CA HIS A 54 -7.17 -3.78 -4.65
C HIS A 54 -5.97 -3.67 -3.70
N HIS A 55 -4.74 -3.74 -4.23
CA HIS A 55 -3.53 -3.63 -3.43
C HIS A 55 -3.37 -2.25 -2.76
N LEU A 56 -3.66 -1.16 -3.46
CA LEU A 56 -3.64 0.19 -2.89
C LEU A 56 -4.66 0.36 -1.76
N SER A 57 -5.84 -0.27 -1.86
CA SER A 57 -6.82 -0.29 -0.77
C SER A 57 -6.28 -0.99 0.48
N VAL A 58 -5.61 -2.13 0.32
CA VAL A 58 -4.97 -2.86 1.43
C VAL A 58 -3.84 -2.03 2.05
N LEU A 59 -2.97 -1.44 1.23
CA LEU A 59 -1.87 -0.59 1.69
C LEU A 59 -2.37 0.63 2.45
N ARG A 60 -3.46 1.28 1.99
CA ARG A 60 -4.09 2.37 2.72
C ARG A 60 -4.68 1.95 4.06
N LYS A 61 -5.42 0.84 4.10
CA LYS A 61 -6.03 0.32 5.34
C LYS A 61 -5.00 -0.08 6.40
N THR A 62 -3.76 -0.31 5.99
CA THR A 62 -2.64 -0.70 6.86
C THR A 62 -1.68 0.45 7.14
N GLY A 63 -1.96 1.65 6.63
CA GLY A 63 -1.14 2.84 6.83
C GLY A 63 0.14 2.88 5.99
N LEU A 64 0.32 1.95 5.05
CA LEU A 64 1.52 1.84 4.20
C LEU A 64 1.44 2.68 2.91
N ALA A 65 0.29 3.25 2.58
CA ALA A 65 0.13 4.20 1.50
C ALA A 65 -0.88 5.29 1.89
N ARG A 66 -0.67 6.51 1.38
CA ARG A 66 -1.63 7.61 1.49
C ARG A 66 -2.30 7.82 0.13
N ALA A 67 -3.46 8.45 0.11
CA ALA A 67 -4.08 8.93 -1.11
C ALA A 67 -4.34 10.42 -1.00
N GLU A 68 -4.06 11.15 -2.08
CA GLU A 68 -4.31 12.58 -2.21
C GLU A 68 -5.10 12.85 -3.49
N ARG A 69 -6.15 13.68 -3.40
CA ARG A 69 -6.93 14.07 -4.56
C ARG A 69 -6.38 15.37 -5.13
N HIS A 70 -5.92 15.32 -6.37
CA HIS A 70 -5.48 16.48 -7.14
C HIS A 70 -6.46 16.64 -8.31
N GLY A 71 -7.49 17.48 -8.09
CA GLY A 71 -8.61 17.64 -9.03
C GLY A 71 -9.40 16.33 -9.23
N ALA A 72 -9.53 15.90 -10.48
CA ALA A 72 -10.25 14.67 -10.84
C ALA A 72 -9.46 13.38 -10.54
N TYR A 73 -8.16 13.49 -10.26
CA TYR A 73 -7.27 12.33 -10.12
C TYR A 73 -6.92 12.05 -8.66
N THR A 74 -6.68 10.78 -8.36
CA THR A 74 -6.14 10.33 -7.07
C THR A 74 -4.69 9.90 -7.27
N TYR A 75 -3.82 10.48 -6.46
CA TYR A 75 -2.41 10.15 -6.36
C TYR A 75 -2.15 9.40 -5.06
N TYR A 76 -1.14 8.55 -5.10
CA TYR A 76 -0.65 7.75 -3.98
C TYR A 76 0.82 8.02 -3.75
#